data_AF-A0A2V6GJ99-F1
#
_entry.id   AF-A0A2V6GJ99-F1
#
_cell.length_a   1.000
_cell.length_b   1.000
_cell.length_c   1.000
_cell.angle_alpha   90.00
_cell.angle_beta   90.00
_cell.angle_gamma   90.00
#
_symmetry.space_group_name_H-M   'P 1'
#
loop_
_entity.id
_entity.type
_entity.pdbx_description
1 polymer ?
#
loop_
_entity_poly.entity_id
_entity_poly.type
_entity_poly.pdbx_seq_one_letter_code
_entity_poly.pdbx_strand_id
1 'polypeptide(L)'
;LFAALVTAGFLYRISATLLFLSWSYFFLLDEGRYVNHTYLMCLFAFLLVFVPAHRAFSIDAWLRPKLRAQTTPVWTIWLLRVQMGFVYFFAGVAKTAPDWLHGEPMRTWLRHEIHSPLIDRFSHAEWTPYVTSYAALLFDLLSAPLLFWRRTRLAMFCLVVVFHILNSQFFPLVFFHGSRSRPAQFFWHQTGRAGSR
;
A
#
# COMPACT_ATOMS: atom_id res chain seq x y z
N LEU A 1 -19.14 3.36 -7.07
CA LEU A 1 -20.45 2.81 -6.65
C LEU A 1 -20.30 1.61 -5.71
N PHE A 2 -19.77 0.46 -6.17
CA PHE A 2 -19.70 -0.77 -5.34
C PHE A 2 -18.96 -0.58 -4.02
N ALA A 3 -17.88 0.21 -4.00
CA ALA A 3 -17.17 0.57 -2.77
C ALA A 3 -18.09 1.26 -1.74
N ALA A 4 -18.96 2.18 -2.18
CA ALA A 4 -19.92 2.85 -1.30
C ALA A 4 -20.96 1.87 -0.73
N LEU A 5 -21.43 0.92 -1.55
CA LEU A 5 -22.36 -0.14 -1.11
C LEU A 5 -21.70 -1.09 -0.10
N VAL A 6 -20.42 -1.43 -0.30
CA VAL A 6 -19.64 -2.22 0.65
C VAL A 6 -19.45 -1.47 1.97
N THR A 7 -19.14 -0.16 1.93
CA THR A 7 -18.99 0.69 3.12
C THR A 7 -20.31 0.83 3.88
N ALA A 8 -21.43 1.03 3.18
CA ALA A 8 -22.77 1.04 3.79
C ALA A 8 -23.22 -0.35 4.26
N GLY A 9 -22.56 -1.41 3.78
CA GLY A 9 -22.90 -2.80 3.99
C GLY A 9 -24.31 -3.15 3.48
N PHE A 10 -24.65 -2.66 2.29
CA PHE A 10 -25.87 -3.00 1.56
C PHE A 10 -25.58 -4.08 0.52
N LEU A 11 -26.37 -5.17 0.52
CA LEU A 11 -26.17 -6.35 -0.31
C LEU A 11 -24.71 -6.81 -0.28
N TYR A 12 -24.12 -6.83 0.91
CA TYR A 12 -22.67 -6.78 1.10
C TYR A 12 -21.90 -7.83 0.30
N ARG A 13 -22.38 -9.09 0.31
CA ARG A 13 -21.69 -10.18 -0.41
C ARG A 13 -21.67 -9.93 -1.92
N ILE A 14 -22.78 -9.45 -2.49
CA ILE A 14 -22.89 -9.13 -3.92
C ILE A 14 -22.02 -7.91 -4.22
N SER A 15 -22.14 -6.84 -3.43
CA SER A 15 -21.38 -5.61 -3.59
C SER A 15 -19.86 -5.84 -3.49
N ALA A 16 -19.40 -6.69 -2.56
CA ALA A 16 -18.00 -7.05 -2.41
C ALA A 16 -17.49 -7.86 -3.60
N THR A 17 -18.26 -8.85 -4.08
CA THR A 17 -17.90 -9.62 -5.28
C THR A 17 -17.83 -8.73 -6.51
N LEU A 18 -18.80 -7.85 -6.72
CA LEU A 18 -18.78 -6.90 -7.85
C LEU A 18 -17.61 -5.90 -7.74
N LEU A 19 -17.28 -5.46 -6.53
CA LEU A 19 -16.10 -4.63 -6.29
C LEU A 19 -14.81 -5.36 -6.69
N PHE A 20 -14.65 -6.61 -6.28
CA PHE A 20 -13.50 -7.44 -6.65
C PHE A 20 -13.41 -7.65 -8.16
N LEU A 21 -14.51 -8.03 -8.81
CA LEU A 21 -14.54 -8.24 -10.25
C LEU A 21 -14.22 -6.95 -11.01
N SER A 22 -14.75 -5.81 -10.58
CA SER A 22 -14.47 -4.52 -11.20
C SER A 22 -12.99 -4.15 -11.10
N TRP A 23 -12.41 -4.22 -9.89
CA TRP A 23 -10.99 -3.92 -9.70
C TRP A 23 -10.09 -4.87 -10.49
N SER A 24 -10.39 -6.16 -10.48
CA SER A 24 -9.63 -7.17 -11.22
C SER A 24 -9.72 -6.96 -12.73
N TYR A 25 -10.90 -6.61 -13.24
CA TYR A 25 -11.11 -6.31 -14.65
C TYR A 25 -10.25 -5.12 -15.10
N PHE A 26 -10.31 -3.99 -14.39
CA PHE A 26 -9.49 -2.82 -14.72
C PHE A 26 -8.00 -3.10 -14.57
N PHE A 27 -7.61 -3.86 -13.55
CA PHE A 27 -6.23 -4.27 -13.35
C PHE A 27 -5.69 -5.13 -14.51
N LEU A 28 -6.50 -6.07 -15.02
CA LEU A 28 -6.12 -6.93 -16.15
C LEU A 28 -6.13 -6.20 -17.49
N LEU A 29 -6.98 -5.19 -17.67
CA LEU A 29 -6.99 -4.37 -18.89
C LEU A 29 -5.81 -3.41 -18.99
N ASP A 30 -5.29 -2.93 -17.86
CA ASP A 30 -4.22 -1.93 -17.80
C ASP A 30 -2.84 -2.56 -17.49
N GLU A 31 -2.49 -3.61 -18.24
CA GLU A 31 -1.21 -4.34 -18.06
C GLU A 31 0.01 -3.41 -18.20
N GLY A 32 -0.10 -2.35 -19.00
CA GLY A 32 0.94 -1.34 -19.21
C GLY A 32 1.18 -0.39 -18.03
N ARG A 33 0.31 -0.38 -17.01
CA ARG A 33 0.42 0.48 -15.82
C ARG A 33 0.34 -0.32 -14.52
N TYR A 34 0.95 -1.50 -14.50
CA TYR A 34 1.09 -2.26 -13.27
C TYR A 34 1.68 -1.41 -12.14
N VAL A 35 0.94 -1.28 -11.05
CA VAL A 35 1.38 -0.64 -9.81
C VAL A 35 0.94 -1.51 -8.64
N ASN A 36 1.88 -1.77 -7.71
CA ASN A 36 1.67 -2.62 -6.53
C ASN A 36 0.41 -2.25 -5.72
N HIS A 37 0.05 -0.96 -5.70
CA HIS A 37 -1.15 -0.45 -5.01
C HIS A 37 -2.45 -0.95 -5.64
N THR A 38 -2.56 -0.95 -6.97
CA THR A 38 -3.75 -1.47 -7.68
C THR A 38 -3.91 -2.97 -7.45
N TYR A 39 -2.79 -3.70 -7.47
CA TYR A 39 -2.79 -5.12 -7.13
C TYR A 39 -3.26 -5.37 -5.69
N LEU A 40 -2.78 -4.58 -4.73
CA LEU A 40 -3.21 -4.66 -3.33
C LEU A 40 -4.71 -4.40 -3.17
N MET A 41 -5.28 -3.46 -3.92
CA MET A 41 -6.74 -3.21 -3.92
C MET A 41 -7.52 -4.43 -4.41
N CYS A 42 -7.05 -5.13 -5.44
CA CYS A 42 -7.66 -6.36 -5.93
C CYS A 42 -7.65 -7.45 -4.85
N LEU A 43 -6.51 -7.65 -4.17
CA LEU A 43 -6.39 -8.61 -3.08
C LEU A 43 -7.33 -8.29 -1.91
N PHE A 44 -7.40 -7.04 -1.46
CA PHE A 44 -8.32 -6.67 -0.39
C PHE A 44 -9.78 -6.82 -0.79
N ALA A 45 -10.14 -6.42 -2.01
CA ALA A 45 -11.49 -6.61 -2.53
C ALA A 45 -11.89 -8.10 -2.54
N PHE A 46 -10.96 -8.99 -2.94
CA PHE A 46 -11.14 -10.45 -2.87
C PHE A 46 -11.37 -10.92 -1.43
N LEU A 47 -10.51 -10.53 -0.48
CA LEU A 47 -10.62 -10.96 0.91
C LEU A 47 -11.94 -10.50 1.56
N LEU A 48 -12.42 -9.29 1.21
CA LEU A 48 -13.69 -8.76 1.69
C LEU A 48 -14.89 -9.61 1.24
N VAL A 49 -14.80 -10.36 0.15
CA VAL A 49 -15.86 -11.30 -0.26
C VAL A 49 -16.12 -12.34 0.84
N PHE A 50 -15.10 -12.77 1.57
CA PHE A 50 -15.18 -13.79 2.61
C PHE A 50 -15.43 -13.22 4.01
N VAL A 51 -14.91 -12.04 4.30
CA VAL A 51 -15.08 -11.38 5.61
C VAL A 51 -16.54 -10.95 5.81
N PRO A 52 -17.23 -11.36 6.89
CA PRO A 52 -18.61 -10.93 7.17
C PRO A 52 -18.69 -9.53 7.80
N ALA A 53 -18.18 -8.49 7.10
CA ALA A 53 -18.11 -7.13 7.67
C ALA A 53 -19.48 -6.43 7.86
N HIS A 54 -20.53 -6.92 7.21
CA HIS A 54 -21.88 -6.36 7.28
C HIS A 54 -22.68 -6.75 8.53
N ARG A 55 -22.11 -7.46 9.51
CA ARG A 55 -22.91 -7.99 10.64
C ARG A 55 -23.09 -7.02 11.82
N ALA A 56 -22.41 -5.87 11.86
CA ALA A 56 -22.51 -4.95 13.00
C ALA A 56 -23.32 -3.69 12.67
N PHE A 57 -22.67 -2.68 12.08
CA PHE A 57 -23.27 -1.38 11.71
C PHE A 57 -23.42 -1.30 10.19
N SER A 58 -24.43 -1.97 9.64
CA SER A 58 -24.70 -1.96 8.19
C SER A 58 -26.18 -1.81 7.90
N ILE A 59 -26.50 -1.41 6.67
CA ILE A 59 -27.88 -1.40 6.16
C ILE A 59 -28.45 -2.82 6.16
N ASP A 60 -27.68 -3.85 5.78
CA ASP A 60 -28.13 -5.24 5.81
C ASP A 60 -28.52 -5.71 7.22
N ALA A 61 -27.77 -5.31 8.25
CA ALA A 61 -28.05 -5.65 9.66
C ALA A 61 -29.24 -4.86 10.23
N TRP A 62 -29.49 -3.65 9.71
CA TRP A 62 -30.67 -2.87 10.06
C TRP A 62 -31.94 -3.46 9.43
N LEU A 63 -31.90 -3.81 8.15
CA LEU A 63 -33.01 -4.43 7.43
C LEU A 63 -33.29 -5.87 7.91
N ARG A 64 -32.25 -6.59 8.37
CA ARG A 64 -32.35 -7.98 8.83
C ARG A 64 -31.70 -8.13 10.21
N PRO A 65 -32.43 -7.86 11.31
CA PRO A 65 -31.88 -7.92 12.67
C PRO A 65 -31.23 -9.26 13.05
N LYS A 66 -31.68 -10.38 12.46
CA LYS A 66 -31.09 -11.72 12.66
C LYS A 66 -29.61 -11.82 12.22
N LEU A 67 -29.14 -10.93 11.34
CA LEU A 67 -27.74 -10.89 10.89
C LEU A 67 -26.84 -10.15 11.88
N ARG A 68 -27.41 -9.41 12.84
CA ARG A 68 -26.66 -8.51 13.71
C ARG A 68 -25.84 -9.30 14.73
N ALA A 69 -24.54 -9.03 14.77
CA ALA A 69 -23.59 -9.61 15.69
C ALA A 69 -22.70 -8.51 16.28
N GLN A 70 -22.44 -8.59 17.58
CA GLN A 70 -21.51 -7.67 18.28
C GLN A 70 -20.06 -8.16 18.24
N THR A 71 -19.86 -9.44 17.87
CA THR A 71 -18.55 -10.06 17.77
C THR A 71 -18.31 -10.54 16.35
N THR A 72 -17.05 -10.50 15.94
CA THR A 72 -16.59 -10.99 14.64
C THR A 72 -15.56 -12.09 14.88
N PRO A 73 -15.54 -13.17 14.09
CA PRO A 73 -14.52 -14.20 14.19
C PRO A 73 -13.11 -13.62 14.08
N VAL A 74 -12.22 -14.02 14.98
CA VAL A 74 -10.86 -13.47 15.10
C VAL A 74 -10.05 -13.65 13.80
N TRP A 75 -10.30 -14.73 13.04
CA TRP A 75 -9.62 -14.99 11.78
C TRP A 75 -9.82 -13.89 10.74
N THR A 76 -10.97 -13.19 10.73
CA THR A 76 -11.24 -12.16 9.71
C THR A 76 -10.33 -10.94 9.92
N ILE A 77 -10.06 -10.62 11.18
CA ILE A 77 -9.17 -9.53 11.57
C ILE A 77 -7.73 -9.91 11.26
N TRP A 78 -7.33 -11.13 11.59
CA TRP A 78 -5.98 -11.62 11.30
C TRP A 78 -5.72 -11.76 9.81
N LEU A 79 -6.70 -12.17 9.02
CA LEU A 79 -6.58 -12.27 7.57
C LEU A 79 -6.15 -10.92 6.96
N LEU A 80 -6.83 -9.83 7.32
CA LEU A 80 -6.50 -8.49 6.84
C LEU A 80 -5.18 -7.97 7.41
N ARG A 81 -4.87 -8.28 8.68
CA ARG A 81 -3.60 -7.89 9.30
C ARG A 81 -2.40 -8.58 8.64
N VAL A 82 -2.49 -9.88 8.41
CA VAL A 82 -1.43 -10.66 7.76
C VAL A 82 -1.27 -10.22 6.32
N GLN A 83 -2.37 -9.96 5.60
CA GLN A 83 -2.30 -9.39 4.25
C GLN A 83 -1.49 -8.08 4.23
N MET A 84 -1.76 -7.16 5.18
CA MET A 84 -0.97 -5.92 5.28
C MET A 84 0.48 -6.20 5.70
N GLY A 85 0.71 -7.17 6.58
CA GLY A 85 2.04 -7.61 6.97
C GLY A 85 2.87 -8.10 5.79
N PHE A 86 2.26 -8.85 4.86
CA PHE A 86 2.94 -9.28 3.63
C PHE A 86 3.37 -8.11 2.76
N VAL A 87 2.54 -7.06 2.63
CA VAL A 87 2.90 -5.87 1.86
C VAL A 87 4.19 -5.25 2.38
N TYR A 88 4.27 -5.00 3.69
CA TYR A 88 5.48 -4.44 4.31
C TYR A 88 6.68 -5.38 4.22
N PHE A 89 6.48 -6.67 4.52
CA PHE A 89 7.55 -7.66 4.47
C PHE A 89 8.17 -7.76 3.07
N PHE A 90 7.35 -7.96 2.03
CA PHE A 90 7.85 -8.04 0.67
C PHE A 90 8.36 -6.70 0.13
N ALA A 91 7.81 -5.57 0.58
CA ALA A 91 8.39 -4.26 0.29
C ALA A 91 9.81 -4.11 0.85
N GLY A 92 10.07 -4.66 2.04
CA GLY A 92 11.40 -4.69 2.64
C GLY A 92 12.35 -5.67 1.95
N VAL A 93 11.88 -6.87 1.61
CA VAL A 93 12.64 -7.86 0.82
C VAL A 93 13.05 -7.28 -0.53
N ALA A 94 12.17 -6.55 -1.22
CA ALA A 94 12.53 -5.89 -2.47
C ALA A 94 13.67 -4.85 -2.31
N LYS A 95 13.83 -4.28 -1.11
CA LYS A 95 14.90 -3.32 -0.79
C LYS A 95 16.22 -3.97 -0.39
N THR A 96 16.28 -5.30 -0.23
CA THR A 96 17.56 -5.99 -0.02
C THR A 96 18.33 -6.18 -1.33
N ALA A 97 17.74 -5.80 -2.47
CA ALA A 97 18.39 -5.84 -3.76
C ALA A 97 19.65 -4.94 -3.77
N PRO A 98 20.72 -5.34 -4.51
CA PRO A 98 21.99 -4.59 -4.52
C PRO A 98 21.83 -3.09 -4.83
N ASP A 99 20.95 -2.72 -5.75
CA ASP A 99 20.72 -1.31 -6.12
C ASP A 99 20.19 -0.47 -4.96
N TRP A 100 19.32 -1.05 -4.14
CA TRP A 100 18.80 -0.41 -2.93
C TRP A 100 19.89 -0.30 -1.87
N LEU A 101 20.70 -1.34 -1.66
CA LEU A 101 21.81 -1.29 -0.68
C LEU A 101 22.88 -0.25 -1.05
N HIS A 102 23.06 0.01 -2.36
CA HIS A 102 23.91 1.09 -2.85
C HIS A 102 23.22 2.47 -2.87
N GLY A 103 21.92 2.54 -2.56
CA GLY A 103 21.16 3.78 -2.48
C GLY A 103 20.78 4.38 -3.84
N GLU A 104 20.86 3.62 -4.94
CA GLU A 104 20.58 4.10 -6.30
C GLU A 104 19.17 4.71 -6.48
N PRO A 105 18.09 4.09 -5.96
CA PRO A 105 16.76 4.70 -6.01
C PRO A 105 16.72 6.04 -5.27
N MET A 106 17.30 6.10 -4.07
CA MET A 106 17.34 7.31 -3.27
C MET A 106 18.15 8.41 -3.93
N ARG A 107 19.29 8.09 -4.54
CA ARG A 107 20.10 9.06 -5.32
C ARG A 107 19.28 9.69 -6.43
N THR A 108 18.49 8.89 -7.13
CA THR A 108 17.66 9.37 -8.23
C THR A 108 16.51 10.25 -7.72
N TRP A 109 15.86 9.83 -6.63
CA TRP A 109 14.71 10.56 -6.06
C TRP A 109 15.10 11.83 -5.32
N LEU A 110 16.23 11.83 -4.60
CA LEU A 110 16.76 13.00 -3.91
C LEU A 110 17.30 14.08 -4.88
N ARG A 111 17.64 13.70 -6.12
CA ARG A 111 18.07 14.63 -7.18
C ARG A 111 16.91 15.33 -7.90
N HIS A 112 15.70 14.79 -7.83
CA HIS A 112 14.52 15.50 -8.33
C HIS A 112 14.12 16.59 -7.33
N GLU A 113 13.74 17.78 -7.81
CA GLU A 113 13.38 18.92 -6.95
C GLU A 113 12.40 18.52 -5.84
N ILE A 114 12.90 18.48 -4.62
CA ILE A 114 12.08 18.26 -3.43
C ILE A 114 11.54 19.62 -3.04
N HIS A 115 10.23 19.81 -3.11
CA HIS A 115 9.57 21.08 -2.76
C HIS A 115 9.64 21.47 -1.26
N SER A 116 10.49 20.80 -0.47
CA SER A 116 10.64 21.03 0.98
C SER A 116 12.03 21.57 1.32
N PRO A 117 12.16 22.83 1.79
CA PRO A 117 13.44 23.45 2.12
C PRO A 117 14.25 22.70 3.19
N LEU A 118 13.57 21.97 4.07
CA LEU A 118 14.21 21.24 5.17
C LEU A 118 14.85 19.94 4.68
N ILE A 119 14.24 19.27 3.71
CA ILE A 119 14.77 18.03 3.12
C ILE A 119 15.88 18.36 2.12
N ASP A 120 15.73 19.44 1.36
CA ASP A 120 16.70 19.90 0.36
C ASP A 120 18.08 20.21 0.96
N ARG A 121 18.12 20.78 2.18
CA ARG A 121 19.40 21.02 2.89
C ARG A 121 20.22 19.74 3.13
N PHE A 122 19.57 18.60 3.32
CA PHE A 122 20.24 17.32 3.58
C PHE A 122 20.30 16.41 2.36
N SER A 123 19.50 16.65 1.31
CA SER A 123 19.39 15.80 0.12
C SER A 123 20.69 15.71 -0.67
N HIS A 124 21.53 16.75 -0.62
CA HIS A 124 22.76 16.85 -1.39
C HIS A 124 23.98 16.17 -0.76
N ALA A 125 23.91 15.71 0.49
CA ALA A 125 25.04 15.05 1.12
C ALA A 125 25.22 13.61 0.60
N GLU A 126 26.47 13.17 0.40
CA GLU A 126 26.78 11.85 -0.18
C GLU A 126 26.30 10.66 0.65
N TRP A 127 26.16 10.84 1.96
CA TRP A 127 25.68 9.81 2.89
C TRP A 127 24.15 9.71 2.94
N THR A 128 23.42 10.75 2.52
CA THR A 128 21.95 10.81 2.64
C THR A 128 21.25 9.69 1.89
N PRO A 129 21.59 9.36 0.62
CA PRO A 129 20.95 8.27 -0.10
C PRO A 129 21.10 6.90 0.56
N TYR A 130 22.24 6.67 1.23
CA TYR A 130 22.46 5.43 1.97
C TYR A 130 21.56 5.40 3.22
N VAL A 131 21.62 6.43 4.05
CA VAL A 131 20.82 6.50 5.29
C VAL A 131 19.33 6.37 4.99
N THR A 132 18.82 7.08 3.98
CA THR A 132 17.39 6.99 3.61
C THR A 132 17.03 5.61 3.05
N SER A 133 17.92 4.96 2.29
CA SER A 133 17.68 3.62 1.76
C SER A 133 17.63 2.57 2.86
N TYR A 134 18.64 2.54 3.74
CA TYR A 134 18.67 1.62 4.89
C TYR A 134 17.53 1.88 5.87
N ALA A 135 17.17 3.16 6.10
CA ALA A 135 16.01 3.51 6.91
C ALA A 135 14.71 2.98 6.29
N ALA A 136 14.51 3.13 4.98
CA ALA A 136 13.33 2.62 4.29
C ALA A 136 13.26 1.07 4.33
N LEU A 137 14.40 0.39 4.15
CA LEU A 137 14.51 -1.06 4.28
C LEU A 137 14.13 -1.55 5.68
N LEU A 138 14.73 -0.96 6.72
CA LEU A 138 14.47 -1.34 8.11
C LEU A 138 13.03 -1.01 8.48
N PHE A 139 12.53 0.15 8.05
CA PHE A 139 11.14 0.55 8.24
C PHE A 139 10.19 -0.53 7.70
N ASP A 140 10.36 -0.97 6.46
CA ASP A 140 9.45 -1.95 5.85
C ASP A 140 9.52 -3.31 6.52
N LEU A 141 10.72 -3.82 6.82
CA LEU A 141 10.89 -5.12 7.48
C LEU A 141 10.36 -5.11 8.93
N LEU A 142 10.51 -4.00 9.65
CA LEU A 142 10.11 -3.89 11.05
C LEU A 142 8.64 -3.46 11.21
N SER A 143 8.02 -2.87 10.20
CA SER A 143 6.64 -2.38 10.26
C SER A 143 5.66 -3.46 10.70
N ALA A 144 5.66 -4.62 10.03
CA ALA A 144 4.74 -5.71 10.33
C ALA A 144 4.91 -6.28 11.76
N PRO A 145 6.10 -6.73 12.21
CA PRO A 145 6.26 -7.27 13.56
C PRO A 145 5.98 -6.23 14.65
N LEU A 146 6.40 -4.97 14.47
CA LEU A 146 6.19 -3.91 15.46
C LEU A 146 4.73 -3.44 15.54
N LEU A 147 3.95 -3.53 14.46
CA LEU A 147 2.50 -3.27 14.50
C LEU A 147 1.74 -4.40 15.20
N PHE A 148 2.18 -5.65 15.03
CA PHE A 148 1.56 -6.81 15.67
C PHE A 148 1.84 -6.82 17.18
N TRP A 149 3.03 -6.39 17.60
CA TRP A 149 3.37 -6.27 19.01
C TRP A 149 2.64 -5.10 19.69
N ARG A 150 1.78 -5.43 20.66
CA ARG A 150 0.91 -4.47 21.37
C ARG A 150 1.65 -3.27 21.98
N ARG A 151 2.89 -3.44 22.46
CA ARG A 151 3.67 -2.38 23.12
C ARG A 151 4.18 -1.32 22.14
N THR A 152 4.59 -1.74 20.94
CA THR A 152 5.19 -0.87 19.92
C THR A 152 4.18 -0.37 18.90
N ARG A 153 2.95 -0.91 18.91
CA ARG A 153 1.92 -0.62 17.90
C ARG A 153 1.65 0.87 17.68
N LEU A 154 1.46 1.65 18.75
CA LEU A 154 1.13 3.08 18.61
C LEU A 154 2.31 3.86 18.03
N ALA A 155 3.53 3.61 18.54
CA ALA A 155 4.74 4.23 18.03
C ALA A 155 4.96 3.90 16.55
N MET A 156 4.82 2.62 16.17
CA MET A 156 4.96 2.18 14.80
C MET A 156 3.85 2.75 13.89
N PHE A 157 2.62 2.85 14.38
CA PHE A 157 1.53 3.50 13.63
C PHE A 157 1.83 4.97 13.33
N CYS A 158 2.31 5.73 14.32
CA CYS A 158 2.74 7.12 14.11
C CYS A 158 3.87 7.21 13.09
N LEU A 159 4.87 6.31 13.19
CA LEU A 159 5.97 6.21 12.24
C LEU A 159 5.47 5.91 10.82
N VAL A 160 4.49 5.01 10.68
CA VAL A 160 3.85 4.69 9.38
C VAL A 160 3.17 5.92 8.79
N VAL A 161 2.41 6.67 9.59
CA VAL A 161 1.75 7.89 9.12
C VAL A 161 2.77 8.91 8.63
N VAL A 162 3.84 9.17 9.40
CA VAL A 162 4.92 10.09 9.01
C VAL A 162 5.59 9.61 7.71
N PHE A 163 5.93 8.33 7.61
CA PHE A 163 6.54 7.76 6.41
C PHE A 163 5.67 7.92 5.16
N HIS A 164 4.35 7.72 5.27
CA HIS A 164 3.44 7.91 4.14
C HIS A 164 3.29 9.38 3.76
N ILE A 165 3.29 10.29 4.73
CA ILE A 165 3.29 11.73 4.46
C ILE A 165 4.57 12.10 3.71
N LEU A 166 5.75 11.69 4.19
CA LEU A 166 7.01 11.94 3.51
C LEU A 166 7.02 11.35 2.09
N ASN A 167 6.63 10.08 1.93
CA ASN A 167 6.55 9.46 0.60
C ASN A 167 5.59 10.19 -0.34
N SER A 168 4.48 10.74 0.16
CA SER A 168 3.57 11.53 -0.69
C SER A 168 4.18 12.81 -1.21
N GLN A 169 5.20 13.37 -0.53
CA GLN A 169 5.96 14.53 -0.99
C GLN A 169 7.02 14.14 -2.03
N PHE A 170 7.70 13.00 -1.85
CA PHE A 170 8.69 12.48 -2.80
C PHE A 170 8.05 11.92 -4.08
N PHE A 171 6.89 11.30 -3.95
CA PHE A 171 6.11 10.71 -5.03
C PHE A 171 4.72 11.34 -5.03
N PRO A 172 4.58 12.58 -5.55
CA PRO A 172 3.26 13.12 -5.82
C PRO A 172 2.54 12.09 -6.69
N LEU A 173 1.47 11.50 -6.12
CA LEU A 173 0.76 10.34 -6.63
C LEU A 173 0.62 10.42 -8.16
N VAL A 174 1.15 9.40 -8.85
CA VAL A 174 0.86 9.07 -10.25
C VAL A 174 -0.66 8.99 -10.53
N PHE A 175 -1.50 9.04 -9.49
CA PHE A 175 -2.94 8.91 -9.51
C PHE A 175 -3.75 10.22 -9.44
N PHE A 176 -3.17 11.40 -9.13
CA PHE A 176 -3.96 12.63 -8.97
C PHE A 176 -3.49 13.85 -9.78
N HIS A 177 -2.80 13.64 -10.90
CA HIS A 177 -2.70 14.68 -11.92
C HIS A 177 -3.30 14.16 -13.23
N GLY A 178 -4.54 14.56 -13.48
CA GLY A 178 -5.07 14.67 -14.83
C GLY A 178 -4.31 15.75 -15.60
N SER A 179 -3.03 15.54 -15.89
CA SER A 179 -2.35 16.07 -17.07
C SER A 179 -0.94 15.45 -17.15
N ARG A 180 -0.59 15.08 -18.38
CA ARG A 180 0.78 14.81 -18.89
C ARG A 180 1.55 13.62 -18.30
N SER A 181 1.33 12.50 -18.99
CA SER A 181 2.38 11.68 -19.62
C SER A 181 3.62 11.33 -18.80
N ARG A 182 3.66 10.03 -18.44
CA ARG A 182 4.83 9.14 -18.28
C ARG A 182 5.64 9.18 -16.97
N PRO A 183 5.12 8.52 -15.91
CA PRO A 183 6.01 7.97 -14.87
C PRO A 183 6.18 6.45 -14.93
N ALA A 184 5.20 5.72 -15.51
CA ALA A 184 5.18 4.24 -15.45
C ALA A 184 6.28 3.56 -16.29
N GLN A 185 6.83 4.24 -17.31
CA GLN A 185 7.90 3.68 -18.13
C GLN A 185 9.26 3.66 -17.41
N PHE A 186 9.45 4.45 -16.35
CA PHE A 186 10.75 4.53 -15.66
C PHE A 186 11.02 3.31 -14.76
N PHE A 187 9.98 2.73 -14.16
CA PHE A 187 10.12 1.59 -13.24
C PHE A 187 10.46 0.28 -13.98
N TRP A 188 9.90 0.07 -15.18
CA TRP A 188 10.14 -1.15 -15.98
C TRP A 188 11.42 -1.11 -16.82
N HIS A 189 11.89 0.07 -17.21
CA HIS A 189 13.09 0.18 -18.04
C HIS A 189 14.40 -0.10 -17.26
N GLN A 190 14.36 -0.07 -15.93
CA GLN A 190 15.50 -0.41 -15.07
C GLN A 190 15.55 -1.90 -14.72
N THR A 191 14.43 -2.56 -14.44
CA THR A 191 14.40 -4.01 -14.15
C THR A 191 14.66 -4.87 -15.38
N GLY A 192 14.29 -4.41 -16.59
CA GLY A 192 14.53 -5.13 -17.85
C GLY A 192 16.00 -5.16 -18.32
N ARG A 193 16.87 -4.27 -17.81
CA ARG A 193 18.31 -4.29 -18.16
C ARG A 193 19.16 -5.22 -17.30
N ALA A 194 18.64 -5.70 -16.17
CA ALA A 194 19.34 -6.62 -15.28
C ALA A 194 19.30 -8.09 -15.75
N GLY A 195 18.52 -8.41 -16.80
CA GLY A 195 18.43 -9.76 -17.38
C GLY A 195 19.21 -9.96 -18.67
N SER A 196 19.99 -8.98 -19.12
CA SER A 196 20.82 -9.09 -20.33
C SER A 196 22.16 -8.39 -20.16
N ARG A 197 23.05 -9.01 -19.38
CA ARG A 197 24.51 -8.98 -19.55
C ARG A 197 25.15 -9.97 -18.61
#